data_AF-A0A8J3KF44-F1
#
_entry.id   AF-A0A8J3KF44-F1
#
_cell.length_a   1.000
_cell.length_b   1.000
_cell.length_c   1.000
_cell.angle_alpha   90.00
_cell.angle_beta   90.00
_cell.angle_gamma   90.00
#
_symmetry.space_group_name_H-M   'P 1'
#
loop_
_entity.id
_entity.type
_entity.pdbx_description
1 polymer ?
#
loop_
_entity_poly.entity_id
_entity_poly.type
_entity_poly.pdbx_seq_one_letter_code
_entity_poly.pdbx_strand_id
1 'polypeptide(L)'
;MRRRTSAAVAVTAAVLAAVGTGVITALPSYAATGCRVAYTVSNQWPGGFGASVNVTNLGDPINGWTLVWSFAGGQQVTQYWSTALTQSGSQVTARNVDYNGSLGTGASTSFGFNGSWTGSNPVPTGFTLNGVACTGGVSGTPSPTRSVTPSPSRSVTPSPSRSVTPSPSSGTPGVPSDAVWSASGQWDTWTNNGYTVYNNIWGSGAGSQTVWARSGTNWGVIANHPRTSGVKSYPHTVKGSVNRTVSSLSSMTSSFNVSVPGSGDYSTTYDIWANNWAYEVMLWLNWSGAVGPIAEQYDANGAVPAFRNVSLGGHTWNIYRGSNGANAVFSFLRTSNTNSGTIDIRAILNWLRTQGWWADVTVGEAQFGFEISGTSGSSAFTDNSFAIAWS
;
A
#
# COMPACT_ATOMS: atom_id res chain seq x y z
N MET A 1 -44.00 -62.69 59.64
CA MET A 1 -42.73 -62.41 60.35
C MET A 1 -42.42 -60.91 60.22
N ARG A 2 -42.20 -60.23 61.37
CA ARG A 2 -41.49 -58.95 61.66
C ARG A 2 -41.56 -57.81 60.60
N ARG A 3 -42.28 -56.70 60.79
CA ARG A 3 -42.09 -55.51 61.68
C ARG A 3 -40.68 -54.88 61.67
N ARG A 4 -40.66 -53.56 61.36
CA ARG A 4 -39.72 -52.50 61.83
C ARG A 4 -38.30 -52.59 61.22
N THR A 5 -37.54 -51.53 60.89
CA THR A 5 -37.45 -50.13 61.34
C THR A 5 -36.37 -49.43 60.51
N SER A 6 -36.61 -48.17 60.16
CA SER A 6 -35.76 -46.99 60.38
C SER A 6 -34.24 -47.00 60.11
N ALA A 7 -33.87 -46.01 59.27
CA ALA A 7 -32.78 -45.02 59.41
C ALA A 7 -31.33 -45.47 59.65
N ALA A 8 -30.42 -45.03 58.78
CA ALA A 8 -29.29 -44.18 59.18
C ALA A 8 -28.65 -43.47 57.99
N VAL A 9 -28.22 -42.25 58.29
CA VAL A 9 -27.65 -41.19 57.45
C VAL A 9 -26.19 -41.49 57.07
N ALA A 10 -25.78 -41.08 55.86
CA ALA A 10 -24.42 -40.61 55.62
C ALA A 10 -24.41 -39.53 54.53
N VAL A 11 -24.02 -38.32 54.95
CA VAL A 11 -23.79 -37.12 54.14
C VAL A 11 -22.51 -37.27 53.34
N THR A 12 -22.47 -36.85 52.07
CA THR A 12 -21.30 -36.15 51.51
C THR A 12 -21.59 -35.43 50.18
N ALA A 13 -21.45 -34.10 50.25
CA ALA A 13 -20.94 -33.12 49.28
C ALA A 13 -21.34 -33.18 47.78
N ALA A 14 -21.97 -32.08 47.37
CA ALA A 14 -22.26 -31.70 46.00
C ALA A 14 -21.02 -31.27 45.20
N VAL A 15 -20.98 -31.64 43.91
CA VAL A 15 -20.31 -30.86 42.86
C VAL A 15 -21.30 -30.72 41.70
N LEU A 16 -21.83 -29.51 41.53
CA LEU A 16 -22.59 -29.09 40.35
C LEU A 16 -21.61 -28.76 39.23
N ALA A 17 -21.48 -29.62 38.23
CA ALA A 17 -20.87 -29.26 36.95
C ALA A 17 -21.99 -28.85 35.99
N ALA A 18 -22.32 -27.57 35.97
CA ALA A 18 -23.15 -26.98 34.92
C ALA A 18 -22.30 -26.80 33.66
N VAL A 19 -22.45 -27.69 32.68
CA VAL A 19 -21.89 -27.48 31.33
C VAL A 19 -22.83 -26.54 30.60
N GLY A 20 -22.51 -25.24 30.64
CA GLY A 20 -23.20 -24.22 29.87
C GLY A 20 -22.89 -24.36 28.38
N THR A 21 -23.93 -24.56 27.58
CA THR A 21 -23.90 -24.39 26.11
C THR A 21 -23.65 -22.92 25.78
N GLY A 22 -22.39 -22.57 25.51
CA GLY A 22 -22.02 -21.27 24.96
C GLY A 22 -22.28 -21.23 23.46
N VAL A 23 -23.29 -20.48 23.03
CA VAL A 23 -23.42 -20.06 21.63
C VAL A 23 -22.32 -19.03 21.38
N ILE A 24 -21.24 -19.43 20.71
CA ILE A 24 -20.22 -18.50 20.23
C ILE A 24 -20.80 -17.85 18.96
N THR A 25 -21.50 -16.74 19.10
CA THR A 25 -21.72 -15.84 17.96
C THR A 25 -20.37 -15.24 17.61
N ALA A 26 -19.69 -15.79 16.60
CA ALA A 26 -18.58 -15.10 15.97
C ALA A 26 -19.14 -13.82 15.36
N LEU A 27 -18.91 -12.68 16.03
CA LEU A 27 -19.08 -11.38 15.41
C LEU A 27 -18.10 -11.31 14.23
N PRO A 28 -18.48 -10.75 13.08
CA PRO A 28 -17.51 -10.49 12.03
C PRO A 28 -16.43 -9.57 12.59
N SER A 29 -15.20 -10.07 12.71
CA SER A 29 -14.03 -9.26 12.99
C SER A 29 -13.69 -8.49 11.72
N TYR A 30 -14.38 -7.38 11.49
CA TYR A 30 -13.91 -6.38 10.55
C TYR A 30 -12.68 -5.73 11.19
N ALA A 31 -11.51 -5.85 10.56
CA ALA A 31 -10.44 -4.89 10.83
C ALA A 31 -10.98 -3.54 10.34
N ALA A 32 -11.50 -2.73 11.27
CA ALA A 32 -11.90 -1.36 10.96
C ALA A 32 -10.69 -0.66 10.34
N THR A 33 -10.88 -0.02 9.19
CA THR A 33 -9.86 0.80 8.54
C THR A 33 -9.44 1.90 9.53
N GLY A 34 -8.30 1.73 10.20
CA GLY A 34 -8.00 2.50 11.41
C GLY A 34 -7.79 3.99 11.16
N CYS A 35 -6.96 4.33 10.17
CA CYS A 35 -6.54 5.70 9.87
C CYS A 35 -5.60 5.78 8.66
N ARG A 36 -5.46 6.98 8.09
CA ARG A 36 -4.35 7.39 7.20
C ARG A 36 -3.50 8.42 7.94
N VAL A 37 -2.17 8.33 7.81
CA VAL A 37 -1.24 9.30 8.40
C VAL A 37 -0.32 9.85 7.33
N ALA A 38 -0.29 11.17 7.20
CA ALA A 38 0.72 11.87 6.42
C ALA A 38 1.73 12.49 7.37
N TYR A 39 2.97 11.99 7.32
CA TYR A 39 4.09 12.50 8.10
C TYR A 39 5.03 13.28 7.18
N THR A 40 5.13 14.58 7.38
CA THR A 40 5.95 15.46 6.54
C THR A 40 7.06 16.08 7.38
N VAL A 41 8.32 15.88 6.99
CA VAL A 41 9.43 16.67 7.53
C VAL A 41 9.40 18.03 6.84
N SER A 42 8.79 19.02 7.48
CA SER A 42 8.59 20.36 6.92
C SER A 42 9.90 21.10 6.68
N ASN A 43 10.89 20.91 7.57
CA ASN A 43 12.24 21.46 7.47
C ASN A 43 13.23 20.59 8.27
N GLN A 44 14.50 20.64 7.91
CA GLN A 44 15.56 19.92 8.60
C GLN A 44 16.86 20.72 8.59
N TRP A 45 17.63 20.65 9.68
CA TRP A 45 18.92 21.31 9.87
C TRP A 45 19.89 20.35 10.59
N PRO A 46 21.19 20.71 10.74
CA PRO A 46 22.13 19.87 11.48
C PRO A 46 21.65 19.61 12.91
N GLY A 47 21.38 18.34 13.23
CA GLY A 47 20.95 17.90 14.55
C GLY A 47 19.47 18.14 14.89
N GLY A 48 18.66 18.70 13.99
CA GLY A 48 17.23 18.89 14.25
C GLY A 48 16.34 18.95 13.01
N PHE A 49 15.03 18.89 13.24
CA PHE A 49 14.00 18.91 12.21
C PHE A 49 12.66 19.38 12.76
N GLY A 50 11.81 19.91 11.90
CA GLY A 50 10.39 20.15 12.17
C GLY A 50 9.54 19.19 11.33
N ALA A 51 8.51 18.61 11.96
CA ALA A 51 7.58 17.71 11.30
C ALA A 51 6.12 18.14 11.52
N SER A 52 5.29 17.92 10.50
CA SER A 52 3.85 18.02 10.56
C SER A 52 3.23 16.63 10.34
N VAL A 53 2.25 16.29 11.17
CA VAL A 53 1.54 15.01 11.13
C VAL A 53 0.06 15.30 10.94
N ASN A 54 -0.50 14.83 9.82
CA ASN A 54 -1.93 14.86 9.57
C ASN A 54 -2.50 13.45 9.75
N VAL A 55 -3.50 13.33 10.62
CA VAL A 55 -4.20 12.07 10.92
C VAL A 55 -5.60 12.17 10.37
N THR A 56 -5.97 11.23 9.50
CA THR A 56 -7.33 11.09 8.97
C THR A 56 -7.96 9.84 9.58
N ASN A 57 -9.11 10.00 10.24
CA ASN A 57 -9.89 8.87 10.72
C ASN A 57 -10.61 8.22 9.53
N LEU A 58 -10.40 6.92 9.31
CA LEU A 58 -11.06 6.17 8.24
C LEU A 58 -12.09 5.15 8.76
N GLY A 59 -12.22 5.04 10.08
CA GLY A 59 -13.16 4.15 10.75
C GLY A 59 -14.37 4.90 11.29
N ASP A 60 -15.05 4.31 12.26
CA ASP A 60 -16.17 4.93 12.95
C ASP A 60 -15.77 6.28 13.58
N PRO A 61 -16.69 7.24 13.72
CA PRO A 61 -16.43 8.49 14.42
C PRO A 61 -15.83 8.27 15.81
N ILE A 62 -14.70 8.93 16.10
CA ILE A 62 -14.04 8.87 17.40
C ILE A 62 -14.14 10.21 18.12
N ASN A 63 -14.27 10.16 19.45
CA ASN A 63 -14.21 11.31 20.33
C ASN A 63 -13.01 11.15 21.29
N GLY A 64 -11.87 11.67 20.86
CA GLY A 64 -10.56 11.46 21.44
C GLY A 64 -9.70 10.56 20.57
N TRP A 65 -8.45 10.98 20.37
CA TRP A 65 -7.48 10.21 19.59
C TRP A 65 -6.12 10.12 20.28
N THR A 66 -5.48 8.98 20.12
CA THR A 66 -4.12 8.68 20.54
C THR A 66 -3.39 8.06 19.36
N LEU A 67 -2.42 8.78 18.80
CA LEU A 67 -1.55 8.30 17.73
C LEU A 67 -0.24 7.79 18.33
N VAL A 68 0.19 6.58 17.98
CA VAL A 68 1.46 6.00 18.43
C VAL A 68 2.32 5.60 17.23
N TRP A 69 3.61 5.92 17.27
CA TRP A 69 4.62 5.45 16.31
C TRP A 69 5.98 5.24 16.99
N SER A 70 6.94 4.67 16.25
CA SER A 70 8.32 4.52 16.70
C SER A 70 9.29 5.21 15.75
N PHE A 71 10.25 5.93 16.30
CA PHE A 71 11.40 6.45 15.56
C PHE A 71 12.43 5.36 15.30
N ALA A 72 12.99 5.33 14.09
CA ALA A 72 13.97 4.32 13.67
C ALA A 72 15.43 4.80 13.74
N GLY A 73 15.67 6.11 13.85
CA GLY A 73 17.00 6.72 13.78
C GLY A 73 17.44 7.43 15.06
N GLY A 74 16.92 7.04 16.23
CA GLY A 74 17.28 7.66 17.51
C GLY A 74 16.74 9.08 17.70
N GLN A 75 15.76 9.49 16.89
CA GLN A 75 15.18 10.83 16.96
C GLN A 75 14.51 11.08 18.32
N GLN A 76 14.56 12.33 18.81
CA GLN A 76 13.93 12.76 20.06
C GLN A 76 13.07 13.99 19.82
N VAL A 77 11.82 13.99 20.29
CA VAL A 77 10.96 15.17 20.24
C VAL A 77 11.44 16.19 21.27
N THR A 78 11.61 17.44 20.85
CA THR A 78 12.10 18.54 21.71
C THR A 78 11.02 19.57 22.01
N GLN A 79 10.06 19.78 21.10
CA GLN A 79 8.93 20.68 21.26
C GLN A 79 7.75 20.21 20.40
N TYR A 80 6.51 20.44 20.81
CA TYR A 80 5.31 20.08 20.05
C TYR A 80 4.20 21.13 20.19
N TRP A 81 3.22 21.09 19.28
CA TRP A 81 2.02 21.95 19.32
C TRP A 81 0.80 21.22 18.77
N SER A 82 -0.40 21.66 19.17
CA SER A 82 -1.70 21.07 18.77
C SER A 82 -1.88 19.58 19.12
N THR A 83 -1.10 19.08 20.07
CA THR A 83 -1.18 17.72 20.63
C THR A 83 -0.58 17.72 22.04
N ALA A 84 -0.97 16.75 22.86
CA ALA A 84 -0.22 16.35 24.05
C ALA A 84 0.67 15.14 23.68
N LEU A 85 1.96 15.38 23.48
CA LEU A 85 2.91 14.37 22.98
C LEU A 85 3.92 13.97 24.05
N THR A 86 4.11 12.67 24.25
CA THR A 86 5.16 12.10 25.10
C THR A 86 6.03 11.13 24.31
N GLN A 87 7.28 10.94 24.75
CA GLN A 87 8.20 9.98 24.16
C GLN A 87 8.87 9.16 25.26
N SER A 88 8.97 7.84 25.06
CA SER A 88 9.74 6.91 25.89
C SER A 88 10.61 6.03 25.00
N GLY A 89 11.93 6.17 25.11
CA GLY A 89 12.86 5.54 24.17
C GLY A 89 12.59 5.98 22.73
N SER A 90 12.30 5.02 21.84
CA SER A 90 11.94 5.29 20.44
C SER A 90 10.43 5.49 20.22
N GLN A 91 9.58 5.14 21.18
CA GLN A 91 8.13 5.20 21.02
C GLN A 91 7.61 6.60 21.34
N VAL A 92 6.80 7.15 20.44
CA VAL A 92 6.12 8.44 20.60
C VAL A 92 4.62 8.23 20.68
N THR A 93 3.98 8.89 21.64
CA THR A 93 2.52 8.88 21.83
C THR A 93 2.01 10.32 21.77
N ALA A 94 1.20 10.63 20.76
CA ALA A 94 0.53 11.92 20.60
C ALA A 94 -0.96 11.78 20.92
N ARG A 95 -1.52 12.66 21.74
CA ARG A 95 -2.95 12.69 22.10
C ARG A 95 -3.59 14.01 21.68
N ASN A 96 -4.90 13.98 21.48
CA ASN A 96 -5.66 15.20 21.21
C ASN A 96 -5.56 16.22 22.36
N VAL A 97 -5.74 17.49 22.01
CA VAL A 97 -6.06 18.58 22.96
C VAL A 97 -7.56 18.87 22.88
N ASP A 98 -8.07 19.76 23.74
CA ASP A 98 -9.51 19.94 23.96
C ASP A 98 -10.31 20.26 22.68
N TYR A 99 -9.73 21.01 21.74
CA TYR A 99 -10.44 21.47 20.55
C TYR A 99 -10.35 20.53 19.34
N ASN A 100 -9.49 19.50 19.35
CA ASN A 100 -9.22 18.68 18.16
C ASN A 100 -9.44 17.17 18.37
N GLY A 101 -10.19 16.79 19.40
CA GLY A 101 -10.46 15.38 19.74
C GLY A 101 -11.53 14.69 18.90
N SER A 102 -12.50 15.43 18.35
CA SER A 102 -13.60 14.84 17.57
C SER A 102 -13.20 14.64 16.11
N LEU A 103 -13.18 13.39 15.66
CA LEU A 103 -12.92 13.02 14.28
C LEU A 103 -14.01 12.08 13.77
N GLY A 104 -14.92 12.62 12.95
CA GLY A 104 -15.83 11.81 12.15
C GLY A 104 -15.08 10.95 11.13
N THR A 105 -15.78 10.00 10.51
CA THR A 105 -15.24 9.22 9.38
C THR A 105 -14.83 10.15 8.24
N GLY A 106 -13.59 10.01 7.76
CA GLY A 106 -12.96 10.88 6.76
C GLY A 106 -12.46 12.22 7.28
N ALA A 107 -12.76 12.59 8.53
CA ALA A 107 -12.27 13.85 9.11
C ALA A 107 -10.78 13.75 9.45
N SER A 108 -10.09 14.89 9.41
CA SER A 108 -8.66 14.97 9.68
C SER A 108 -8.32 15.99 10.76
N THR A 109 -7.23 15.74 11.48
CA THR A 109 -6.59 16.69 12.39
C THR A 109 -5.10 16.73 12.11
N SER A 110 -4.47 17.86 12.38
CA SER A 110 -3.03 18.05 12.20
C SER A 110 -2.38 18.56 13.48
N PHE A 111 -1.18 18.07 13.74
CA PHE A 111 -0.29 18.59 14.77
C PHE A 111 1.14 18.66 14.24
N GLY A 112 2.05 19.25 15.01
CA GLY A 112 3.45 19.31 14.63
C GLY A 112 4.38 19.27 15.82
N PHE A 113 5.66 19.03 15.51
CA PHE A 113 6.71 18.99 16.51
C PHE A 113 8.07 19.30 15.91
N ASN A 114 8.99 19.78 16.75
CA ASN A 114 10.41 19.80 16.48
C ASN A 114 11.05 18.59 17.16
N GLY A 115 12.03 17.99 16.48
CA GLY A 115 12.84 16.91 17.04
C GLY A 115 14.32 17.09 16.76
N SER A 116 15.14 16.34 17.48
CA SER A 116 16.56 16.16 17.23
C SER A 116 16.82 14.79 16.62
N TRP A 117 17.95 14.64 15.92
CA TRP A 117 18.39 13.38 15.34
C TRP A 117 19.92 13.29 15.39
N THR A 118 20.45 12.07 15.49
CA THR A 118 21.89 11.79 15.39
C THR A 118 22.12 10.78 14.27
N GLY A 119 22.91 11.17 13.26
CA GLY A 119 23.21 10.31 12.10
C GLY A 119 22.16 10.35 10.99
N SER A 120 20.92 9.91 11.22
CA SER A 120 19.87 9.91 10.19
C SER A 120 18.49 10.30 10.73
N ASN A 121 17.61 10.79 9.85
CA ASN A 121 16.24 11.17 10.19
C ASN A 121 15.22 10.44 9.28
N PRO A 122 15.07 9.10 9.41
CA PRO A 122 14.10 8.35 8.64
C PRO A 122 12.66 8.67 9.08
N VAL A 123 11.76 8.78 8.11
CA VAL A 123 10.33 8.98 8.37
C VAL A 123 9.73 7.69 8.96
N PRO A 124 8.94 7.76 10.05
CA PRO A 124 8.23 6.59 10.58
C PRO A 124 7.24 6.01 9.55
N THR A 125 7.16 4.68 9.50
CA THR A 125 6.29 3.96 8.52
C THR A 125 5.13 3.21 9.17
N GLY A 126 5.12 3.10 10.51
CA GLY A 126 4.09 2.39 11.27
C GLY A 126 3.42 3.31 12.29
N PHE A 127 2.09 3.37 12.24
CA PHE A 127 1.27 4.18 13.14
C PHE A 127 0.08 3.37 13.65
N THR A 128 -0.34 3.63 14.89
CA THR A 128 -1.64 3.18 15.40
C THR A 128 -2.45 4.37 15.90
N LEU A 129 -3.76 4.37 15.64
CA LEU A 129 -4.73 5.32 16.18
C LEU A 129 -5.65 4.58 17.15
N ASN A 130 -5.67 5.01 18.41
CA ASN A 130 -6.44 4.37 19.48
C ASN A 130 -6.17 2.86 19.58
N GLY A 131 -4.93 2.44 19.32
CA GLY A 131 -4.50 1.03 19.35
C GLY A 131 -4.77 0.24 18.07
N VAL A 132 -5.45 0.82 17.08
CA VAL A 132 -5.71 0.21 15.77
C VAL A 132 -4.67 0.66 14.76
N ALA A 133 -4.07 -0.25 13.99
CA ALA A 133 -3.07 0.10 12.99
C ALA A 133 -3.64 1.01 11.88
N CYS A 134 -2.90 2.03 11.48
CA CYS A 134 -3.23 2.86 10.32
C CYS A 134 -2.89 2.10 9.03
N THR A 135 -3.93 1.64 8.33
CA THR A 135 -3.81 0.88 7.07
C THR A 135 -4.13 1.72 5.83
N GLY A 136 -4.62 2.95 6.00
CA GLY A 136 -5.06 3.83 4.92
C GLY A 136 -3.93 4.48 4.12
N GLY A 137 -2.69 4.02 4.24
CA GLY A 137 -1.49 4.64 3.69
C GLY A 137 -0.76 5.49 4.72
N VAL A 138 0.54 5.25 4.84
CA VAL A 138 1.47 6.08 5.60
C VAL A 138 2.36 6.77 4.56
N SER A 139 2.10 8.04 4.29
CA SER A 139 2.88 8.81 3.32
C SER A 139 3.95 9.60 4.07
N GLY A 140 5.22 9.31 3.77
CA GLY A 140 6.38 10.03 4.27
C GLY A 140 7.10 10.73 3.13
N THR A 141 7.12 12.06 3.13
CA THR A 141 7.90 12.83 2.15
C THR A 141 9.16 13.38 2.83
N PRO A 142 10.37 12.92 2.45
CA PRO A 142 11.59 13.62 2.84
C PRO A 142 11.69 14.95 2.08
N SER A 143 12.03 16.03 2.78
CA SER A 143 12.22 17.36 2.19
C SER A 143 13.45 17.38 1.25
N PRO A 144 13.44 18.14 0.13
CA PRO A 144 14.62 18.32 -0.71
C PRO A 144 15.70 19.12 0.02
N THR A 145 16.88 18.53 0.19
CA THR A 145 18.03 19.20 0.81
C THR A 145 18.60 20.25 -0.16
N ARG A 146 18.63 21.52 0.25
CA ARG A 146 19.37 22.59 -0.46
C ARG A 146 20.88 22.34 -0.35
N SER A 147 21.55 22.40 -1.51
CA SER A 147 23.00 22.38 -1.69
C SER A 147 23.73 23.42 -0.83
N VAL A 148 24.89 23.05 -0.28
CA VAL A 148 25.83 23.99 0.35
C VAL A 148 27.16 23.94 -0.40
N THR A 149 27.57 25.11 -0.92
CA THR A 149 28.88 25.42 -1.52
C THR A 149 29.99 25.39 -0.45
N PRO A 150 31.21 24.86 -0.73
CA PRO A 150 32.29 24.78 0.27
C PRO A 150 33.21 26.02 0.29
N SER A 151 33.75 26.35 1.48
CA SER A 151 34.91 27.23 1.70
C SER A 151 35.69 26.74 2.95
N PRO A 152 37.03 26.91 3.07
CA PRO A 152 37.94 25.82 3.47
C PRO A 152 38.44 25.83 4.93
N SER A 153 39.20 24.77 5.26
CA SER A 153 40.08 24.55 6.44
C SER A 153 39.39 23.85 7.63
N ARG A 154 39.87 22.76 8.25
CA ARG A 154 41.19 22.11 8.35
C ARG A 154 41.09 20.57 8.36
N SER A 155 42.19 19.94 7.96
CA SER A 155 42.46 18.49 7.93
C SER A 155 42.11 17.72 9.20
N VAL A 156 41.30 16.67 9.06
CA VAL A 156 41.48 15.39 9.77
C VAL A 156 41.08 14.26 8.82
N THR A 157 42.02 13.37 8.54
CA THR A 157 41.82 12.14 7.76
C THR A 157 40.98 11.14 8.55
N PRO A 158 39.92 10.58 7.94
CA PRO A 158 39.79 9.12 7.97
C PRO A 158 39.53 8.52 6.57
N SER A 159 40.16 7.35 6.38
CA SER A 159 40.10 6.33 5.31
C SER A 159 38.85 6.26 4.40
N PRO A 160 38.98 5.86 3.12
CA PRO A 160 37.91 5.97 2.12
C PRO A 160 36.82 4.90 2.31
N SER A 161 35.57 5.31 2.47
CA SER A 161 34.40 4.44 2.30
C SER A 161 34.02 4.41 0.82
N ARG A 162 34.02 3.21 0.24
CA ARG A 162 33.80 2.95 -1.18
C ARG A 162 32.37 3.30 -1.60
N SER A 163 32.23 4.00 -2.72
CA SER A 163 31.01 4.02 -3.53
C SER A 163 30.69 2.58 -3.98
N VAL A 164 29.58 2.03 -3.53
CA VAL A 164 29.09 0.73 -3.99
C VAL A 164 28.29 0.96 -5.27
N THR A 165 28.95 0.76 -6.41
CA THR A 165 28.27 0.38 -7.65
C THR A 165 27.67 -1.02 -7.43
N PRO A 166 26.37 -1.27 -7.65
CA PRO A 166 25.83 -2.62 -7.50
C PRO A 166 26.47 -3.54 -8.56
N SER A 167 27.13 -4.59 -8.05
CA SER A 167 27.66 -5.71 -8.82
C SER A 167 26.50 -6.54 -9.38
N PRO A 168 26.61 -7.17 -10.57
CA PRO A 168 25.59 -8.09 -11.07
C PRO A 168 25.38 -9.23 -10.07
N SER A 169 24.11 -9.43 -9.70
CA SER A 169 23.63 -10.50 -8.82
C SER A 169 23.86 -11.85 -9.50
N SER A 170 24.91 -12.55 -9.10
CA SER A 170 25.03 -13.98 -9.33
C SER A 170 24.60 -14.68 -8.05
N GLY A 171 23.37 -15.22 -8.03
CA GLY A 171 22.97 -16.15 -6.96
C GLY A 171 21.49 -16.32 -6.66
N THR A 172 20.60 -15.40 -7.03
CA THR A 172 19.17 -15.57 -6.70
C THR A 172 18.47 -16.50 -7.70
N PRO A 173 17.93 -17.66 -7.27
CA PRO A 173 17.22 -18.56 -8.18
C PRO A 173 16.06 -17.85 -8.89
N GLY A 174 15.99 -17.98 -10.21
CA GLY A 174 14.95 -17.37 -11.06
C GLY A 174 15.27 -15.96 -11.56
N VAL A 175 16.27 -15.27 -11.01
CA VAL A 175 16.73 -13.99 -11.58
C VAL A 175 17.58 -14.26 -12.83
N PRO A 176 17.28 -13.64 -13.98
CA PRO A 176 18.09 -13.80 -15.18
C PRO A 176 19.54 -13.33 -14.98
N SER A 177 20.51 -14.09 -15.48
CA SER A 177 21.95 -13.77 -15.34
C SER A 177 22.36 -12.48 -16.07
N ASP A 178 21.55 -12.02 -17.00
CA ASP A 178 21.73 -10.79 -17.77
C ASP A 178 20.93 -9.61 -17.22
N ALA A 179 20.30 -9.75 -16.04
CA ALA A 179 19.71 -8.62 -15.32
C ALA A 179 20.80 -7.62 -14.90
N VAL A 180 20.58 -6.34 -15.18
CA VAL A 180 21.52 -5.26 -14.81
C VAL A 180 21.29 -4.77 -13.39
N TRP A 181 20.13 -5.09 -12.81
CA TRP A 181 19.78 -4.78 -11.43
C TRP A 181 18.85 -5.86 -10.86
N SER A 182 18.98 -6.13 -9.57
CA SER A 182 18.03 -6.95 -8.81
C SER A 182 18.05 -6.57 -7.34
N ALA A 183 16.90 -6.62 -6.68
CA ALA A 183 16.80 -6.28 -5.27
C ALA A 183 15.60 -6.98 -4.60
N SER A 184 15.69 -7.18 -3.28
CA SER A 184 14.68 -7.92 -2.50
C SER A 184 14.10 -7.11 -1.33
N GLY A 185 14.52 -5.86 -1.15
CA GLY A 185 14.02 -4.96 -0.11
C GLY A 185 12.62 -4.44 -0.44
N GLN A 186 11.83 -4.22 0.61
CA GLN A 186 10.38 -3.95 0.58
C GLN A 186 9.96 -2.73 -0.25
N TRP A 187 10.89 -1.82 -0.55
CA TRP A 187 10.64 -0.56 -1.24
C TRP A 187 11.76 -0.22 -2.22
N ASP A 188 12.54 -1.23 -2.60
CA ASP A 188 13.67 -1.02 -3.49
C ASP A 188 13.18 -0.52 -4.84
N THR A 189 13.89 0.46 -5.38
CA THR A 189 13.58 1.05 -6.67
C THR A 189 14.81 1.13 -7.56
N TRP A 190 14.56 1.17 -8.85
CA TRP A 190 15.60 1.38 -9.84
C TRP A 190 15.08 2.16 -11.03
N THR A 191 15.79 3.23 -11.38
CA THR A 191 15.40 4.12 -12.48
C THR A 191 16.36 3.97 -13.66
N ASN A 192 15.80 3.81 -14.85
CA ASN A 192 16.55 3.77 -16.11
C ASN A 192 15.71 4.34 -17.25
N ASN A 193 16.30 5.24 -18.04
CA ASN A 193 15.68 5.81 -19.25
C ASN A 193 14.26 6.37 -19.04
N GLY A 194 14.03 7.02 -17.90
CA GLY A 194 12.75 7.65 -17.56
C GLY A 194 11.69 6.71 -16.99
N TYR A 195 12.01 5.43 -16.82
CA TYR A 195 11.17 4.45 -16.13
C TYR A 195 11.75 4.14 -14.75
N THR A 196 10.88 3.94 -13.76
CA THR A 196 11.26 3.47 -12.43
C THR A 196 10.53 2.16 -12.14
N VAL A 197 11.31 1.13 -11.81
CA VAL A 197 10.82 -0.18 -11.36
C VAL A 197 10.80 -0.19 -9.83
N TYR A 198 9.70 -0.69 -9.24
CA TYR A 198 9.48 -0.74 -7.79
C TYR A 198 9.31 -2.18 -7.32
N ASN A 199 9.98 -2.54 -6.22
CA ASN A 199 9.73 -3.77 -5.46
C ASN A 199 8.69 -3.55 -4.36
N ASN A 200 7.53 -3.00 -4.69
CA ASN A 200 6.57 -2.56 -3.69
C ASN A 200 5.88 -3.74 -2.98
N ILE A 201 6.19 -3.97 -1.71
CA ILE A 201 5.59 -5.02 -0.87
C ILE A 201 4.90 -4.36 0.33
N TRP A 202 3.65 -3.95 0.14
CA TRP A 202 2.91 -3.16 1.12
C TRP A 202 1.96 -4.00 1.99
N GLY A 203 1.54 -5.17 1.50
CA GLY A 203 0.53 -6.00 2.14
C GLY A 203 1.07 -6.87 3.27
N SER A 204 0.18 -7.23 4.20
CA SER A 204 0.53 -8.06 5.36
C SER A 204 0.70 -9.53 4.99
N GLY A 205 1.59 -10.24 5.68
CA GLY A 205 1.82 -11.67 5.45
C GLY A 205 2.51 -11.99 4.11
N ALA A 206 3.23 -11.02 3.55
CA ALA A 206 4.04 -11.24 2.35
C ALA A 206 5.17 -12.24 2.63
N GLY A 207 5.33 -13.22 1.73
CA GLY A 207 6.54 -14.04 1.64
C GLY A 207 7.67 -13.33 0.90
N SER A 208 8.71 -14.07 0.50
CA SER A 208 9.87 -13.49 -0.19
C SER A 208 9.51 -12.94 -1.57
N GLN A 209 10.13 -11.82 -1.95
CA GLN A 209 10.02 -11.25 -3.28
C GLN A 209 11.35 -10.61 -3.71
N THR A 210 11.79 -10.89 -4.93
CA THR A 210 12.97 -10.29 -5.55
C THR A 210 12.59 -9.75 -6.92
N VAL A 211 12.72 -8.44 -7.10
CA VAL A 211 12.58 -7.79 -8.40
C VAL A 211 13.92 -7.80 -9.14
N TRP A 212 13.88 -7.80 -10.46
CA TRP A 212 15.03 -7.65 -11.33
C TRP A 212 14.68 -6.83 -12.55
N ALA A 213 15.67 -6.18 -13.16
CA ALA A 213 15.48 -5.37 -14.36
C ALA A 213 16.65 -5.54 -15.35
N ARG A 214 16.33 -5.67 -16.63
CA ARG A 214 17.25 -5.42 -17.76
C ARG A 214 17.14 -3.97 -18.24
N SER A 215 15.92 -3.45 -18.23
CA SER A 215 15.56 -2.06 -18.45
C SER A 215 14.28 -1.74 -17.67
N GLY A 216 13.84 -0.48 -17.62
CA GLY A 216 12.54 -0.17 -17.02
C GLY A 216 11.33 -0.65 -17.84
N THR A 217 11.57 -1.23 -19.01
CA THR A 217 10.57 -1.81 -19.91
C THR A 217 10.73 -3.32 -20.11
N ASN A 218 11.77 -3.92 -19.52
CA ASN A 218 12.01 -5.36 -19.48
C ASN A 218 12.53 -5.72 -18.09
N TRP A 219 11.62 -6.20 -17.26
CA TRP A 219 11.85 -6.42 -15.84
C TRP A 219 10.97 -7.58 -15.36
N GLY A 220 11.21 -8.06 -14.15
CA GLY A 220 10.37 -9.10 -13.58
C GLY A 220 10.54 -9.23 -12.09
N VAL A 221 9.79 -10.16 -11.52
CA VAL A 221 9.77 -10.42 -10.10
C VAL A 221 9.64 -11.91 -9.85
N ILE A 222 10.44 -12.42 -8.92
CA ILE A 222 10.32 -13.75 -8.35
C ILE A 222 9.67 -13.61 -6.99
N ALA A 223 8.45 -14.13 -6.83
CA ALA A 223 7.68 -14.03 -5.60
C ALA A 223 7.31 -15.42 -5.06
N ASN A 224 7.32 -15.56 -3.74
CA ASN A 224 6.84 -16.74 -3.02
C ASN A 224 5.95 -16.29 -1.86
N HIS A 225 4.83 -15.66 -2.19
CA HIS A 225 3.83 -15.19 -1.22
C HIS A 225 2.88 -16.32 -0.81
N PRO A 226 2.63 -16.51 0.50
CA PRO A 226 1.58 -17.41 0.98
C PRO A 226 0.22 -17.07 0.38
N ARG A 227 -0.57 -18.10 0.07
CA ARG A 227 -1.92 -17.96 -0.48
C ARG A 227 -2.94 -17.69 0.62
N THR A 228 -2.88 -16.48 1.16
CA THR A 228 -3.80 -15.95 2.17
C THR A 228 -4.54 -14.73 1.62
N SER A 229 -5.59 -14.30 2.29
CA SER A 229 -6.38 -13.13 1.87
C SER A 229 -5.53 -11.85 1.75
N GLY A 230 -5.94 -10.97 0.83
CA GLY A 230 -5.36 -9.64 0.64
C GLY A 230 -4.16 -9.61 -0.30
N VAL A 231 -4.01 -8.52 -1.03
CA VAL A 231 -2.85 -8.26 -1.88
C VAL A 231 -1.61 -8.11 -0.98
N LYS A 232 -0.48 -8.70 -1.39
CA LYS A 232 0.79 -8.67 -0.66
C LYS A 232 1.75 -7.64 -1.23
N SER A 233 1.75 -7.49 -2.54
CA SER A 233 2.69 -6.64 -3.25
C SER A 233 2.12 -6.16 -4.58
N TYR A 234 2.68 -5.04 -5.05
CA TYR A 234 2.45 -4.52 -6.40
C TYR A 234 3.78 -4.10 -7.03
N PRO A 235 4.69 -5.04 -7.34
CA PRO A 235 5.85 -4.73 -8.15
C PRO A 235 5.39 -4.20 -9.52
N HIS A 236 5.92 -3.06 -9.92
CA HIS A 236 5.47 -2.34 -11.10
C HIS A 236 6.58 -1.46 -11.71
N THR A 237 6.35 -1.00 -12.93
CA THR A 237 7.11 0.07 -13.58
C THR A 237 6.22 1.29 -13.82
N VAL A 238 6.82 2.49 -13.75
CA VAL A 238 6.16 3.76 -14.07
C VAL A 238 7.07 4.59 -14.95
N LYS A 239 6.52 5.29 -15.95
CA LYS A 239 7.26 6.23 -16.79
C LYS A 239 7.04 7.65 -16.32
N GLY A 240 7.90 8.16 -15.43
CA GLY A 240 7.80 9.52 -14.90
C GLY A 240 6.38 9.92 -14.46
N SER A 241 6.08 11.22 -14.50
CA SER A 241 4.74 11.73 -14.21
C SER A 241 4.07 12.24 -15.50
N VAL A 242 2.76 12.00 -15.62
CA VAL A 242 1.93 12.47 -16.74
C VAL A 242 1.59 13.96 -16.55
N ASN A 243 1.09 14.33 -15.37
CA ASN A 243 0.75 15.69 -14.94
C ASN A 243 -0.06 16.50 -15.96
N ARG A 244 -1.11 15.90 -16.52
CA ARG A 244 -1.98 16.52 -17.53
C ARG A 244 -3.44 16.25 -17.23
N THR A 245 -4.30 17.22 -17.50
CA THR A 245 -5.75 16.99 -17.44
C THR A 245 -6.17 16.05 -18.55
N VAL A 246 -7.19 15.22 -18.30
CA VAL A 246 -7.71 14.28 -19.30
C VAL A 246 -8.11 14.99 -20.59
N SER A 247 -8.71 16.20 -20.49
CA SER A 247 -9.08 17.01 -21.65
C SER A 247 -7.89 17.52 -22.47
N SER A 248 -6.74 17.79 -21.83
CA SER A 248 -5.53 18.30 -22.49
C SER A 248 -4.73 17.23 -23.22
N LEU A 249 -4.97 15.95 -22.92
CA LEU A 249 -4.34 14.85 -23.63
C LEU A 249 -4.93 14.78 -25.04
N SER A 250 -4.06 14.74 -26.04
CA SER A 250 -4.42 14.37 -27.42
C SER A 250 -4.31 12.85 -27.62
N SER A 251 -3.36 12.22 -26.94
CA SER A 251 -3.22 10.76 -26.88
C SER A 251 -2.72 10.30 -25.50
N MET A 252 -3.07 9.08 -25.12
CA MET A 252 -2.41 8.32 -24.05
C MET A 252 -2.58 6.84 -24.36
N THR A 253 -1.51 6.21 -24.84
CA THR A 253 -1.52 4.82 -25.30
C THR A 253 -0.41 4.03 -24.65
N SER A 254 -0.63 2.73 -24.47
CA SER A 254 0.38 1.83 -23.93
C SER A 254 0.36 0.49 -24.64
N SER A 255 1.53 -0.15 -24.71
CA SER A 255 1.68 -1.54 -25.16
C SER A 255 2.37 -2.36 -24.07
N PHE A 256 1.97 -3.61 -23.92
CA PHE A 256 2.54 -4.54 -22.94
C PHE A 256 2.69 -5.94 -23.54
N ASN A 257 3.66 -6.69 -23.01
CA ASN A 257 3.82 -8.12 -23.22
C ASN A 257 4.39 -8.73 -21.94
N VAL A 258 3.67 -9.66 -21.34
CA VAL A 258 4.04 -10.28 -20.05
C VAL A 258 4.10 -11.80 -20.14
N SER A 259 4.91 -12.39 -19.27
CA SER A 259 4.90 -13.82 -18.95
C SER A 259 4.51 -13.95 -17.48
N VAL A 260 3.45 -14.70 -17.20
CA VAL A 260 2.93 -14.89 -15.83
C VAL A 260 2.76 -16.38 -15.51
N PRO A 261 2.79 -16.79 -14.23
CA PRO A 261 2.64 -18.19 -13.83
C PRO A 261 1.28 -18.77 -14.26
N GLY A 262 1.22 -20.08 -14.51
CA GLY A 262 -0.05 -20.75 -14.83
C GLY A 262 -1.01 -20.90 -13.64
N SER A 263 -0.55 -20.60 -12.42
CA SER A 263 -1.38 -20.64 -11.20
C SER A 263 -0.88 -19.64 -10.17
N GLY A 264 -1.78 -19.18 -9.31
CA GLY A 264 -1.51 -18.15 -8.31
C GLY A 264 -2.78 -17.36 -8.03
N ASP A 265 -2.68 -16.41 -7.09
CA ASP A 265 -3.70 -15.41 -6.79
C ASP A 265 -3.09 -14.04 -7.15
N TYR A 266 -3.34 -13.55 -8.37
CA TYR A 266 -2.71 -12.31 -8.85
C TYR A 266 -3.51 -11.65 -9.98
N SER A 267 -3.21 -10.38 -10.27
CA SER A 267 -3.62 -9.66 -11.48
C SER A 267 -2.41 -9.03 -12.18
N THR A 268 -2.43 -9.00 -13.52
CA THR A 268 -1.62 -8.10 -14.35
C THR A 268 -2.47 -6.89 -14.66
N THR A 269 -2.05 -5.73 -14.17
CA THR A 269 -2.90 -4.54 -14.18
C THR A 269 -2.11 -3.28 -14.45
N TYR A 270 -2.77 -2.33 -15.12
CA TYR A 270 -2.41 -0.92 -14.98
C TYR A 270 -2.98 -0.38 -13.68
N ASP A 271 -2.29 0.58 -13.09
CA ASP A 271 -2.76 1.36 -11.96
C ASP A 271 -2.50 2.85 -12.21
N ILE A 272 -3.56 3.60 -12.50
CA ILE A 272 -3.50 4.98 -12.97
C ILE A 272 -4.08 5.89 -11.91
N TRP A 273 -3.26 6.83 -11.44
CA TRP A 273 -3.59 7.73 -10.35
C TRP A 273 -3.90 9.14 -10.87
N ALA A 274 -4.99 9.72 -10.37
CA ALA A 274 -5.43 11.06 -10.75
C ALA A 274 -5.84 11.91 -9.55
N ASN A 275 -5.73 13.24 -9.72
CA ASN A 275 -6.03 14.27 -8.71
C ASN A 275 -5.40 14.00 -7.34
N ASN A 276 -4.07 13.89 -7.31
CA ASN A 276 -3.33 13.68 -6.06
C ASN A 276 -3.87 12.49 -5.26
N TRP A 277 -3.90 11.32 -5.92
CA TRP A 277 -4.33 10.04 -5.34
C TRP A 277 -5.82 9.95 -4.98
N ALA A 278 -6.66 10.91 -5.39
CA ALA A 278 -8.10 10.88 -5.10
C ALA A 278 -8.87 9.83 -5.93
N TYR A 279 -8.35 9.52 -7.12
CA TYR A 279 -8.93 8.53 -8.02
C TYR A 279 -7.87 7.54 -8.49
N GLU A 280 -8.27 6.28 -8.52
CA GLU A 280 -7.49 5.13 -8.97
C GLU A 280 -8.25 4.43 -10.09
N VAL A 281 -7.60 4.23 -11.23
CA VAL A 281 -8.16 3.47 -12.35
C VAL A 281 -7.29 2.24 -12.59
N MET A 282 -7.87 1.09 -12.32
CA MET A 282 -7.23 -0.20 -12.51
C MET A 282 -7.70 -0.85 -13.81
N LEU A 283 -6.77 -1.30 -14.65
CA LEU A 283 -7.10 -1.98 -15.91
C LEU A 283 -6.50 -3.39 -15.88
N TRP A 284 -7.32 -4.37 -15.50
CA TRP A 284 -6.92 -5.77 -15.33
C TRP A 284 -6.96 -6.51 -16.67
N LEU A 285 -5.79 -6.96 -17.11
CA LEU A 285 -5.58 -7.57 -18.43
C LEU A 285 -5.50 -9.09 -18.37
N ASN A 286 -4.96 -9.61 -17.27
CA ASN A 286 -4.93 -11.01 -16.92
C ASN A 286 -5.09 -11.13 -15.40
N TRP A 287 -5.81 -12.12 -14.91
CA TRP A 287 -5.80 -12.48 -13.49
C TRP A 287 -6.01 -13.98 -13.30
N SER A 288 -5.60 -14.49 -12.14
CA SER A 288 -5.73 -15.89 -11.75
C SER A 288 -6.09 -15.99 -10.27
N GLY A 289 -6.84 -17.04 -9.93
CA GLY A 289 -7.10 -17.41 -8.54
C GLY A 289 -8.12 -16.54 -7.83
N ALA A 290 -8.05 -16.54 -6.50
CA ALA A 290 -8.99 -15.88 -5.60
C ALA A 290 -8.66 -14.38 -5.46
N VAL A 291 -8.82 -13.64 -6.57
CA VAL A 291 -8.68 -12.18 -6.62
C VAL A 291 -9.95 -11.54 -7.17
N GLY A 292 -10.22 -10.31 -6.78
CA GLY A 292 -11.38 -9.56 -7.26
C GLY A 292 -11.16 -8.06 -7.16
N PRO A 293 -11.91 -7.26 -7.93
CA PRO A 293 -11.78 -5.81 -7.92
C PRO A 293 -12.38 -5.22 -6.65
N ILE A 294 -11.98 -3.98 -6.36
CA ILE A 294 -12.68 -3.12 -5.41
C ILE A 294 -14.01 -2.68 -6.06
N ALA A 295 -15.13 -2.95 -5.38
CA ALA A 295 -16.48 -2.66 -5.87
C ALA A 295 -17.40 -2.12 -4.77
N GLU A 296 -18.42 -1.37 -5.16
CA GLU A 296 -19.48 -0.86 -4.28
C GLU A 296 -20.51 -1.95 -3.94
N GLN A 297 -20.66 -2.95 -4.82
CA GLN A 297 -21.68 -3.98 -4.71
C GLN A 297 -21.05 -5.37 -4.79
N TYR A 298 -21.48 -6.24 -3.89
CA TYR A 298 -21.13 -7.66 -3.84
C TYR A 298 -22.41 -8.49 -3.68
N ASP A 299 -22.48 -9.61 -4.38
CA ASP A 299 -23.51 -10.63 -4.20
C ASP A 299 -22.86 -11.98 -3.82
N ALA A 300 -23.65 -13.05 -3.80
CA ALA A 300 -23.17 -14.40 -3.47
C ALA A 300 -22.06 -14.91 -4.42
N ASN A 301 -21.90 -14.30 -5.60
CA ASN A 301 -20.91 -14.63 -6.61
C ASN A 301 -19.73 -13.64 -6.65
N GLY A 302 -19.68 -12.67 -5.72
CA GLY A 302 -18.59 -11.71 -5.61
C GLY A 302 -18.95 -10.32 -6.12
N ALA A 303 -17.95 -9.59 -6.63
CA ALA A 303 -18.13 -8.20 -7.07
C ALA A 303 -19.15 -8.10 -8.21
N VAL A 304 -20.09 -7.16 -8.09
CA VAL A 304 -21.12 -6.88 -9.09
C VAL A 304 -20.65 -5.70 -9.95
N PRO A 305 -20.49 -5.86 -11.28
CA PRO A 305 -20.08 -4.78 -12.15
C PRO A 305 -21.23 -3.79 -12.36
N ALA A 306 -20.88 -2.50 -12.38
CA ALA A 306 -21.78 -1.42 -12.77
C ALA A 306 -22.11 -1.47 -14.28
N PHE A 307 -21.15 -1.89 -15.10
CA PHE A 307 -21.35 -2.12 -16.53
C PHE A 307 -20.71 -3.43 -16.99
N ARG A 308 -21.32 -4.09 -17.97
CA ARG A 308 -20.82 -5.34 -18.55
C ARG A 308 -20.53 -5.18 -20.03
N ASN A 309 -19.51 -5.90 -20.51
CA ASN A 309 -19.16 -6.02 -21.93
C ASN A 309 -18.97 -4.67 -22.66
N VAL A 310 -18.41 -3.68 -21.98
CA VAL A 310 -18.18 -2.34 -22.55
C VAL A 310 -16.90 -2.37 -23.38
N SER A 311 -16.98 -1.97 -24.66
CA SER A 311 -15.81 -1.94 -25.56
C SER A 311 -15.16 -0.56 -25.59
N LEU A 312 -13.96 -0.45 -25.02
CA LEU A 312 -13.20 0.80 -24.88
C LEU A 312 -11.70 0.51 -25.01
N GLY A 313 -10.97 1.44 -25.61
CA GLY A 313 -9.51 1.39 -25.65
C GLY A 313 -8.91 0.16 -26.33
N GLY A 314 -9.66 -0.51 -27.22
CA GLY A 314 -9.23 -1.74 -27.91
C GLY A 314 -9.56 -3.06 -27.18
N HIS A 315 -10.31 -2.99 -26.08
CA HIS A 315 -10.66 -4.15 -25.26
C HIS A 315 -12.12 -4.09 -24.80
N THR A 316 -12.62 -5.22 -24.30
CA THR A 316 -13.97 -5.36 -23.75
C THR A 316 -13.89 -5.60 -22.25
N TRP A 317 -14.66 -4.86 -21.46
CA TRP A 317 -14.51 -4.77 -20.01
C TRP A 317 -15.82 -5.03 -19.27
N ASN A 318 -15.73 -5.68 -18.11
CA ASN A 318 -16.67 -5.48 -17.02
C ASN A 318 -16.11 -4.38 -16.13
N ILE A 319 -16.93 -3.38 -15.80
CA ILE A 319 -16.49 -2.15 -15.13
C ILE A 319 -17.12 -2.10 -13.75
N TYR A 320 -16.27 -1.89 -12.76
CA TYR A 320 -16.60 -1.80 -11.36
C TYR A 320 -16.24 -0.41 -10.86
N ARG A 321 -17.03 0.06 -9.90
CA ARG A 321 -16.76 1.27 -9.14
C ARG A 321 -16.76 0.87 -7.68
N GLY A 322 -15.85 1.42 -6.90
CA GLY A 322 -15.63 1.12 -5.49
C GLY A 322 -14.87 2.23 -4.80
N SER A 323 -14.54 1.98 -3.53
CA SER A 323 -13.64 2.81 -2.75
C SER A 323 -12.84 1.91 -1.83
N ASN A 324 -11.54 2.18 -1.70
CA ASN A 324 -10.70 1.55 -0.66
C ASN A 324 -10.78 2.32 0.68
N GLY A 325 -11.67 3.30 0.79
CA GLY A 325 -11.82 4.20 1.93
C GLY A 325 -10.97 5.47 1.84
N ALA A 326 -9.90 5.48 1.04
CA ALA A 326 -9.04 6.65 0.82
C ALA A 326 -9.29 7.33 -0.53
N ASN A 327 -9.62 6.54 -1.56
CA ASN A 327 -9.82 7.01 -2.92
C ASN A 327 -10.95 6.25 -3.62
N ALA A 328 -11.56 6.90 -4.60
CA ALA A 328 -12.50 6.23 -5.49
C ALA A 328 -11.72 5.35 -6.46
N VAL A 329 -12.16 4.10 -6.62
CA VAL A 329 -11.50 3.09 -7.46
C VAL A 329 -12.42 2.70 -8.59
N PHE A 330 -11.91 2.74 -9.82
CA PHE A 330 -12.59 2.27 -11.01
C PHE A 330 -11.80 1.09 -11.59
N SER A 331 -12.34 -0.12 -11.45
CA SER A 331 -11.67 -1.33 -11.95
C SER A 331 -12.31 -1.79 -13.26
N PHE A 332 -11.50 -1.92 -14.30
CA PHE A 332 -11.89 -2.42 -15.61
C PHE A 332 -11.28 -3.82 -15.76
N LEU A 333 -12.10 -4.86 -15.68
CA LEU A 333 -11.66 -6.24 -15.84
C LEU A 333 -11.97 -6.69 -17.27
N ARG A 334 -10.92 -7.01 -18.03
CA ARG A 334 -11.07 -7.46 -19.41
C ARG A 334 -11.87 -8.75 -19.46
N THR A 335 -12.88 -8.88 -20.30
CA THR A 335 -13.77 -10.07 -20.31
C THR A 335 -13.08 -11.39 -20.68
N SER A 336 -11.84 -11.32 -21.17
CA SER A 336 -10.95 -12.46 -21.37
C SER A 336 -9.53 -12.06 -20.96
N ASN A 337 -8.74 -12.97 -20.42
CA ASN A 337 -7.33 -12.71 -20.14
C ASN A 337 -6.54 -12.49 -21.44
N THR A 338 -5.51 -11.65 -21.37
CA THR A 338 -4.48 -11.50 -22.39
C THR A 338 -3.13 -11.19 -21.75
N ASN A 339 -2.04 -11.69 -22.34
CA ASN A 339 -0.68 -11.41 -21.89
C ASN A 339 0.03 -10.36 -22.75
N SER A 340 -0.61 -9.88 -23.82
CA SER A 340 -0.03 -8.84 -24.65
C SER A 340 -1.10 -8.03 -25.36
N GLY A 341 -0.77 -6.79 -25.69
CA GLY A 341 -1.64 -5.95 -26.48
C GLY A 341 -1.26 -4.48 -26.41
N THR A 342 -2.14 -3.67 -27.00
CA THR A 342 -2.09 -2.22 -26.96
C THR A 342 -3.40 -1.70 -26.42
N ILE A 343 -3.33 -0.65 -25.60
CA ILE A 343 -4.48 -0.03 -24.96
C ILE A 343 -4.48 1.48 -25.21
N ASP A 344 -5.62 2.01 -25.63
CA ASP A 344 -5.88 3.46 -25.63
C ASP A 344 -6.48 3.85 -24.27
N ILE A 345 -5.60 4.27 -23.37
CA ILE A 345 -5.93 4.66 -21.99
C ILE A 345 -6.77 5.94 -22.02
N ARG A 346 -6.47 6.88 -22.93
CA ARG A 346 -7.23 8.15 -23.02
C ARG A 346 -8.71 7.90 -23.29
N ALA A 347 -9.06 6.91 -24.13
CA ALA A 347 -10.46 6.55 -24.36
C ALA A 347 -11.18 6.13 -23.07
N ILE A 348 -10.51 5.38 -22.20
CA ILE A 348 -11.05 4.92 -20.91
C ILE A 348 -11.21 6.10 -19.95
N LEU A 349 -10.20 6.96 -19.84
CA LEU A 349 -10.24 8.13 -18.97
C LEU A 349 -11.35 9.11 -19.38
N ASN A 350 -11.53 9.32 -20.69
CA ASN A 350 -12.64 10.12 -21.21
C ASN A 350 -14.00 9.44 -20.98
N TRP A 351 -14.09 8.12 -21.11
CA TRP A 351 -15.33 7.41 -20.81
C TRP A 351 -15.78 7.65 -19.38
N LEU A 352 -14.87 7.59 -18.39
CA LEU A 352 -15.18 7.92 -17.00
C LEU A 352 -15.75 9.35 -16.83
N ARG A 353 -15.28 10.32 -17.64
CA ARG A 353 -15.86 11.68 -17.69
C ARG A 353 -17.27 11.67 -18.25
N THR A 354 -17.52 10.93 -19.32
CA THR A 354 -18.87 10.81 -19.91
C THR A 354 -19.89 10.17 -18.97
N GLN A 355 -19.44 9.29 -18.07
CA GLN A 355 -20.29 8.71 -17.03
C GLN A 355 -20.58 9.68 -15.87
N GLY A 356 -19.91 10.84 -15.82
CA GLY A 356 -20.01 11.78 -14.70
C GLY A 356 -19.41 11.25 -13.40
N TRP A 357 -18.59 10.19 -13.47
CA TRP A 357 -17.98 9.56 -12.29
C TRP A 357 -16.80 10.36 -11.75
N TRP A 358 -16.21 11.20 -12.60
CA TRP A 358 -15.24 12.21 -12.23
C TRP A 358 -15.30 13.41 -13.18
N ALA A 359 -14.68 14.52 -12.78
CA ALA A 359 -14.57 15.73 -13.60
C ALA A 359 -13.41 15.64 -14.61
N ASP A 360 -12.94 16.78 -15.11
CA ASP A 360 -11.67 16.83 -15.86
C ASP A 360 -10.47 16.75 -14.91
N VAL A 361 -10.15 15.53 -14.49
CA VAL A 361 -9.07 15.25 -13.54
C VAL A 361 -7.69 15.39 -14.17
N THR A 362 -6.68 15.69 -13.36
CA THR A 362 -5.25 15.65 -13.69
C THR A 362 -4.73 14.24 -13.45
N VAL A 363 -4.31 13.56 -14.52
CA VAL A 363 -3.59 12.29 -14.45
C VAL A 363 -2.20 12.57 -13.91
N GLY A 364 -1.85 11.97 -12.78
CA GLY A 364 -0.53 12.08 -12.15
C GLY A 364 0.42 11.02 -12.68
N GLU A 365 0.04 9.75 -12.54
CA GLU A 365 0.90 8.60 -12.85
C GLU A 365 0.11 7.48 -13.52
N ALA A 366 0.80 6.67 -14.33
CA ALA A 366 0.28 5.45 -14.91
C ALA A 366 1.32 4.34 -14.73
N GLN A 367 1.03 3.45 -13.79
CA GLN A 367 1.86 2.33 -13.39
C GLN A 367 1.39 1.06 -14.11
N PHE A 368 2.30 0.11 -14.31
CA PHE A 368 1.98 -1.20 -14.87
C PHE A 368 2.76 -2.29 -14.16
N GLY A 369 2.07 -3.33 -13.70
CA GLY A 369 2.71 -4.38 -12.92
C GLY A 369 1.80 -5.53 -12.56
N PHE A 370 2.12 -6.16 -11.42
CA PHE A 370 1.46 -7.37 -10.94
C PHE A 370 0.98 -7.18 -9.51
N GLU A 371 -0.33 -7.19 -9.24
CA GLU A 371 -0.81 -7.31 -7.86
C GLU A 371 -0.78 -8.78 -7.46
N ILE A 372 0.04 -9.13 -6.48
CA ILE A 372 0.27 -10.52 -6.08
C ILE A 372 -0.34 -10.73 -4.69
N SER A 373 -1.41 -11.51 -4.61
CA SER A 373 -2.04 -11.93 -3.35
C SER A 373 -1.48 -13.23 -2.82
N GLY A 374 -1.00 -14.11 -3.71
CA GLY A 374 -0.44 -15.42 -3.36
C GLY A 374 0.16 -16.13 -4.58
N THR A 375 1.14 -17.00 -4.34
CA THR A 375 1.85 -17.73 -5.40
C THR A 375 1.87 -19.24 -5.13
N SER A 376 2.02 -20.05 -6.18
CA SER A 376 2.16 -21.50 -6.08
C SER A 376 3.64 -21.88 -5.90
N GLY A 377 4.18 -21.60 -4.71
CA GLY A 377 5.62 -21.66 -4.49
C GLY A 377 6.36 -20.49 -5.17
N SER A 378 7.66 -20.62 -5.37
CA SER A 378 8.46 -19.59 -6.05
C SER A 378 8.01 -19.44 -7.51
N SER A 379 7.46 -18.28 -7.84
CA SER A 379 6.78 -18.00 -9.10
C SER A 379 7.38 -16.77 -9.77
N ALA A 380 7.58 -16.85 -11.09
CA ALA A 380 8.16 -15.78 -11.88
C ALA A 380 7.08 -15.01 -12.65
N PHE A 381 7.12 -13.68 -12.54
CA PHE A 381 6.36 -12.75 -13.36
C PHE A 381 7.36 -11.91 -14.15
N THR A 382 7.09 -11.67 -15.42
CA THR A 382 7.99 -10.93 -16.29
C THR A 382 7.21 -9.99 -17.18
N ASP A 383 7.61 -8.74 -17.20
CA ASP A 383 7.27 -7.79 -18.24
C ASP A 383 8.34 -7.89 -19.32
N ASN A 384 8.01 -8.55 -20.43
CA ASN A 384 8.93 -8.76 -21.54
C ASN A 384 9.11 -7.46 -22.36
N SER A 385 8.06 -6.64 -22.43
CA SER A 385 8.13 -5.33 -23.06
C SER A 385 6.99 -4.44 -22.59
N PHE A 386 7.32 -3.23 -22.15
CA PHE A 386 6.35 -2.19 -21.84
C PHE A 386 6.67 -0.88 -22.55
N ALA A 387 5.64 -0.18 -23.00
CA ALA A 387 5.77 1.20 -23.46
C ALA A 387 4.50 1.97 -23.12
N ILE A 388 4.68 3.23 -22.74
CA ILE A 388 3.56 4.18 -22.57
C ILE A 388 3.97 5.55 -23.10
N ALA A 389 3.06 6.19 -23.82
CA ALA A 389 3.26 7.50 -24.42
C ALA A 389 1.99 8.34 -24.33
N TRP A 390 2.17 9.65 -24.20
CA TRP A 390 1.10 10.64 -24.17
C TRP A 390 1.56 11.93 -24.85
N SER A 391 0.61 12.71 -25.37
CA SER A 391 0.88 13.95 -26.10
C SER A 391 -0.11 15.06 -25.82
#